data_AF-A0A6P4Z5N3-F1
#
_entry.id   AF-A0A6P4Z5N3-F1
#
_cell.length_a   1.000
_cell.length_b   1.000
_cell.length_c   1.000
_cell.angle_alpha   90.00
_cell.angle_beta   90.00
_cell.angle_gamma   90.00
#
_symmetry.space_group_name_H-M   'P 1'
#
loop_
_entity.id
_entity.type
_entity.pdbx_description
1 polymer ?
#
loop_
_entity_poly.entity_id
_entity_poly.type
_entity_poly.pdbx_seq_one_letter_code
_entity_poly.pdbx_strand_id
1 'polypeptide(L)'
;MRTYSRCPVISTKLIVISASVFSAVLDYSYLGTNALEVALELGCDKFPAPEELPRLWDDNREPLLAYMEQVHIGIKGFVRNNKGHAMPGATISVQGIQHDIITGMSSIC
;
A
#
# COMPACT_ATOMS: atom_id res chain seq x y z
N MET A 1 10.01 -35.32 -10.64
CA MET A 1 11.16 -34.44 -10.35
C MET A 1 10.77 -33.02 -10.74
N ARG A 2 10.23 -32.22 -9.80
CA ARG A 2 10.06 -30.78 -10.04
C ARG A 2 11.44 -30.16 -9.90
N THR A 3 12.00 -29.67 -11.00
CA THR A 3 13.27 -28.95 -10.99
C THR A 3 13.08 -27.71 -10.14
N TYR A 4 13.77 -27.67 -9.01
CA TYR A 4 13.98 -26.48 -8.19
C TYR A 4 14.74 -25.49 -9.07
N SER A 5 14.03 -24.76 -9.93
CA SER A 5 14.54 -23.58 -10.60
C SER A 5 14.91 -22.65 -9.46
N ARG A 6 16.20 -22.48 -9.20
CA ARG A 6 16.72 -21.51 -8.24
C ARG A 6 16.13 -20.15 -8.60
N CYS A 7 15.02 -19.76 -7.97
CA CYS A 7 14.81 -18.35 -7.71
C CYS A 7 15.93 -17.99 -6.74
N PRO A 8 16.83 -17.06 -7.06
CA PRO A 8 17.62 -16.47 -6.00
C PRO A 8 16.59 -15.87 -5.06
N VAL A 9 16.36 -16.54 -3.93
CA VAL A 9 15.83 -15.87 -2.76
C VAL A 9 16.92 -14.86 -2.47
N ILE A 10 16.83 -13.68 -3.07
CA ILE A 10 17.64 -12.56 -2.63
C ILE A 10 17.20 -12.46 -1.18
N SER A 11 18.12 -12.82 -0.30
CA SER A 11 18.00 -12.67 1.14
C SER A 11 17.94 -11.18 1.42
N THR A 12 16.82 -10.58 1.06
CA THR A 12 16.46 -9.22 1.34
C THR A 12 15.11 -9.38 1.99
N LYS A 13 15.10 -9.12 3.29
CA LYS A 13 13.95 -8.91 4.15
C LYS A 13 13.14 -7.68 3.69
N LEU A 14 12.92 -7.56 2.40
CA LEU A 14 12.33 -6.43 1.73
C LEU A 14 11.21 -6.99 0.89
N ILE A 15 10.02 -6.47 1.11
CA ILE A 15 8.95 -6.50 0.13
C ILE A 15 9.56 -6.08 -1.20
N VAL A 16 9.60 -7.00 -2.18
CA VAL A 16 9.99 -6.64 -3.54
C VAL A 16 8.79 -5.92 -4.13
N ILE A 17 8.87 -4.58 -4.11
CA ILE A 17 7.99 -3.74 -4.91
C ILE A 17 8.49 -3.89 -6.35
N SER A 18 8.09 -4.97 -7.01
CA SER A 18 8.27 -5.07 -8.44
C SER A 18 7.31 -4.07 -9.08
N ALA A 19 7.84 -3.15 -9.87
CA ALA A 19 7.04 -2.40 -10.81
C ALA A 19 6.64 -3.35 -11.96
N SER A 20 5.75 -4.30 -11.68
CA SER A 20 5.12 -5.15 -12.70
C SER A 20 3.95 -4.38 -13.31
N VAL A 21 4.11 -3.99 -14.57
CA VAL A 21 3.12 -3.67 -15.62
C VAL A 21 1.74 -3.20 -15.13
N PHE A 22 1.39 -1.94 -15.46
CA PHE A 22 0.02 -1.38 -15.55
C PHE A 22 -1.08 -2.28 -14.99
N SER A 23 -1.29 -2.21 -13.68
CA SER A 23 -2.46 -2.81 -13.08
C SER A 23 -3.55 -1.74 -13.05
N ALA A 24 -4.60 -1.95 -13.85
CA ALA A 24 -5.76 -1.07 -13.87
C ALA A 24 -6.36 -0.86 -12.46
N VAL A 25 -6.17 -1.81 -11.54
CA VAL A 25 -6.60 -1.69 -10.15
C VAL A 25 -5.75 -0.66 -9.39
N LEU A 26 -4.42 -0.73 -9.53
CA LEU A 26 -3.52 0.23 -8.88
C LEU A 26 -3.74 1.65 -9.42
N ASP A 27 -3.85 1.78 -10.75
CA ASP A 27 -4.11 3.06 -11.39
C ASP A 27 -5.49 3.61 -11.01
N TYR A 28 -6.50 2.75 -10.86
CA TYR A 28 -7.83 3.16 -10.42
C TYR A 28 -7.81 3.65 -8.97
N SER A 29 -7.09 2.99 -8.07
CA SER A 29 -6.95 3.44 -6.68
C SER A 29 -6.32 4.83 -6.63
N TYR A 30 -5.24 5.07 -7.37
CA TYR A 30 -4.55 6.38 -7.42
C TYR A 30 -5.37 7.47 -8.12
N LEU A 31 -6.03 7.18 -9.24
CA LEU A 31 -6.74 8.20 -10.03
C LEU A 31 -8.19 8.42 -9.60
N GLY A 32 -8.83 7.39 -9.04
CA GLY A 32 -10.26 7.37 -8.70
C GLY A 32 -10.55 7.56 -7.22
N THR A 33 -9.54 7.49 -6.34
CA THR A 33 -9.72 7.58 -4.89
C THR A 33 -8.57 8.34 -4.23
N ASN A 34 -8.60 8.46 -2.89
CA ASN A 34 -7.47 8.98 -2.11
C ASN A 34 -6.44 7.89 -1.72
N ALA A 35 -6.71 6.62 -2.05
CA ALA A 35 -5.91 5.49 -1.60
C ALA A 35 -4.66 5.32 -2.47
N LEU A 36 -3.51 5.19 -1.83
CA LEU A 36 -2.26 4.80 -2.48
C LEU A 36 -2.09 3.29 -2.32
N GLU A 37 -2.18 2.58 -3.44
CA GLU A 37 -2.05 1.12 -3.48
C GLU A 37 -0.73 0.72 -4.14
N VAL A 38 -0.15 -0.37 -3.66
CA VAL A 38 1.04 -1.00 -4.24
C VAL A 38 0.78 -2.49 -4.43
N ALA A 39 1.30 -3.08 -5.50
CA ALA A 39 1.28 -4.53 -5.69
C ALA A 39 2.54 -5.16 -5.07
N LEU A 40 2.34 -6.28 -4.36
CA LEU A 40 3.41 -7.04 -3.71
C LEU A 40 3.56 -8.41 -4.36
N GLU A 41 4.76 -8.72 -4.83
CA GLU A 41 5.13 -10.06 -5.28
C GLU A 41 5.84 -10.79 -4.13
N LEU A 42 5.13 -11.72 -3.48
CA LEU A 42 5.60 -12.39 -2.26
C LEU A 42 6.47 -13.64 -2.52
N GLY A 43 6.56 -14.10 -3.77
CA GLY A 43 7.35 -15.28 -4.12
C GLY A 43 7.15 -15.74 -5.56
N CYS A 44 8.01 -16.68 -5.99
CA CYS A 44 8.04 -17.19 -7.36
C CYS A 44 7.04 -18.34 -7.59
N ASP A 45 6.68 -19.08 -6.54
CA ASP A 45 5.65 -20.11 -6.62
C ASP A 45 4.29 -19.51 -6.27
N LYS A 46 3.38 -19.52 -7.25
CA LYS A 46 2.01 -19.03 -7.08
C LYS A 46 1.19 -19.94 -6.15
N PHE A 47 1.55 -21.22 -6.04
CA PHE A 47 0.83 -22.23 -5.27
C PHE A 47 1.82 -23.07 -4.45
N PRO A 48 2.46 -22.49 -3.43
CA PRO A 48 3.43 -23.18 -2.59
C PRO A 48 2.77 -24.35 -1.86
N ALA A 49 3.58 -25.33 -1.45
CA ALA A 49 3.08 -26.47 -0.70
C ALA A 49 2.58 -26.03 0.70
N PRO A 50 1.55 -26.68 1.28
CA PRO A 50 1.01 -26.29 2.58
C PRO A 50 2.06 -26.24 3.70
N GLU A 51 3.10 -27.07 3.60
CA GLU A 51 4.20 -27.15 4.54
C GLU A 51 5.13 -25.92 4.50
N GLU A 52 5.12 -25.16 3.40
CA GLU A 52 5.93 -23.94 3.23
C GLU A 52 5.24 -22.69 3.77
N LEU A 53 3.92 -22.73 4.01
CA LEU A 53 3.13 -21.58 4.46
C LEU A 53 3.61 -20.97 5.79
N PRO A 54 3.98 -21.76 6.82
CA PRO A 54 4.48 -21.19 8.07
C PRO A 54 5.76 -20.37 7.86
N ARG A 55 6.68 -20.86 7.03
CA ARG A 55 7.93 -20.15 6.70
C ARG A 55 7.64 -18.87 5.91
N LEU A 56 6.76 -18.95 4.91
CA LEU A 56 6.36 -17.77 4.13
C LEU A 56 5.71 -16.69 5.00
N TRP A 57 4.92 -17.08 5.99
CA TRP A 57 4.37 -16.14 6.97
C TRP A 57 5.48 -15.49 7.79
N ASP A 58 6.36 -16.28 8.40
CA ASP A 58 7.43 -15.76 9.25
C ASP A 58 8.39 -14.83 8.48
N ASP A 59 8.65 -15.13 7.20
CA ASP A 59 9.49 -14.31 6.33
C ASP A 59 8.86 -12.96 5.96
N ASN A 60 7.51 -12.88 5.86
CA ASN A 60 6.80 -11.69 5.39
C ASN A 60 6.09 -10.90 6.50
N ARG A 61 5.95 -11.45 7.72
CA ARG A 61 5.21 -10.81 8.82
C ARG A 61 5.74 -9.42 9.16
N GLU A 62 7.03 -9.30 9.47
CA GLU A 62 7.63 -8.02 9.86
C GLU A 62 7.63 -7.00 8.72
N PRO A 63 7.99 -7.35 7.46
CA PRO A 63 7.86 -6.44 6.34
C PRO A 63 6.42 -5.93 6.11
N LEU A 64 5.40 -6.79 6.25
CA LEU A 64 4.00 -6.38 6.10
C LEU A 64 3.56 -5.41 7.21
N LEU A 65 4.01 -5.63 8.45
CA LEU A 65 3.78 -4.70 9.56
C LEU A 65 4.43 -3.34 9.29
N ALA A 66 5.70 -3.34 8.87
CA ALA A 66 6.42 -2.12 8.53
C ALA A 66 5.78 -1.35 7.36
N TYR A 67 5.16 -2.06 6.41
CA TYR A 67 4.38 -1.46 5.33
C TYR A 67 3.10 -0.79 5.86
N MET A 68 2.35 -1.44 6.75
CA MET A 68 1.16 -0.85 7.36
C MET A 68 1.49 0.42 8.16
N GLU A 69 2.63 0.47 8.83
CA GLU A 69 3.10 1.66 9.56
C GLU A 69 3.33 2.86 8.64
N GLN A 70 3.58 2.66 7.33
CA GLN A 70 3.76 3.76 6.38
C GLN A 70 2.52 4.64 6.25
N VAL A 71 1.31 4.15 6.58
CA VAL A 71 0.08 4.96 6.55
C VAL A 71 0.11 6.14 7.53
N HIS A 72 1.06 6.15 8.47
CA HIS A 72 1.19 7.20 9.48
C HIS A 72 2.27 8.24 9.16
N ILE A 73 2.95 8.13 8.03
CA ILE A 73 3.91 9.14 7.57
C ILE A 73 3.20 10.26 6.79
N GLY A 74 3.83 11.43 6.72
CA GLY A 74 3.29 12.58 5.99
C GLY A 74 2.43 13.50 6.85
N ILE A 75 1.37 14.05 6.25
CA ILE A 75 0.54 15.11 6.85
C ILE A 75 -0.90 14.60 7.00
N LYS A 76 -1.49 14.85 8.17
CA LYS A 76 -2.92 14.57 8.45
C LYS A 76 -3.52 15.70 9.27
N GLY A 77 -4.83 15.93 9.12
CA GLY A 77 -5.52 17.00 9.83
C GLY A 77 -6.98 17.13 9.44
N PHE A 78 -7.60 18.24 9.83
CA PHE A 78 -9.00 18.54 9.55
C PHE A 78 -9.14 19.87 8.80
N VAL A 79 -10.03 19.90 7.81
CA VAL A 79 -10.47 21.15 7.18
C VAL A 79 -11.76 21.60 7.86
N ARG A 80 -11.74 22.80 8.43
CA ARG A 80 -12.87 23.40 9.16
C ARG A 80 -13.22 24.76 8.59
N ASN A 81 -14.50 25.11 8.64
CA ASN A 81 -14.95 26.46 8.31
C ASN A 81 -14.75 27.44 9.48
N ASN A 82 -15.10 28.71 9.28
CA ASN A 82 -14.98 29.77 10.30
C ASN A 82 -15.83 29.52 11.55
N LYS A 83 -16.77 28.58 11.51
CA LYS A 83 -17.62 28.16 12.65
C LYS A 83 -17.10 26.89 13.33
N GLY A 84 -15.96 26.35 12.88
CA GLY A 84 -15.35 25.14 13.43
C GLY A 84 -15.94 23.82 12.93
N HIS A 85 -16.90 23.84 12.00
CA HIS A 85 -17.50 22.63 11.44
C HIS A 85 -16.58 21.97 10.42
N ALA A 86 -16.53 20.63 10.44
CA ALA A 86 -15.78 19.84 9.47
C ALA A 86 -16.36 20.02 8.06
N MET A 87 -15.46 20.14 7.07
CA MET A 87 -15.82 20.26 5.66
C MET A 87 -15.41 18.99 4.91
N PRO A 88 -16.33 18.04 4.69
CA PRO A 88 -16.11 16.94 3.77
C PRO A 88 -16.12 17.44 2.31
N GLY A 89 -15.36 16.80 1.44
CA GLY A 89 -15.27 17.17 0.02
C GLY A 89 -14.36 18.35 -0.29
N ALA A 90 -13.57 18.83 0.67
CA ALA A 90 -12.56 19.86 0.43
C ALA A 90 -11.33 19.26 -0.26
N THR A 91 -10.79 19.97 -1.24
CA THR A 91 -9.59 19.57 -1.99
C THR A 91 -8.32 20.07 -1.29
N ILE A 92 -7.35 19.19 -1.11
CA ILE A 92 -6.04 19.47 -0.54
C ILE A 92 -5.00 19.23 -1.65
N SER A 93 -4.28 20.29 -2.02
CA SER A 93 -3.22 20.28 -3.04
C SER A 93 -1.87 20.58 -2.41
N VAL A 94 -0.83 19.89 -2.85
CA VAL A 94 0.56 20.14 -2.42
C VAL A 94 1.35 20.74 -3.58
N GLN A 95 2.01 21.88 -3.34
CA GLN A 95 2.80 22.55 -4.38
C GLN A 95 3.87 21.60 -4.94
N GLY A 96 3.85 21.40 -6.26
CA GLY A 96 4.79 20.52 -6.97
C GLY A 96 4.32 19.06 -7.12
N ILE A 97 3.19 18.67 -6.53
CA ILE A 97 2.59 17.34 -6.67
C ILE A 97 1.25 17.47 -7.42
N GLN A 98 1.14 16.85 -8.60
CA GLN A 98 -0.06 16.90 -9.45
C GLN A 98 -1.05 15.79 -9.07
N HIS A 99 -1.42 15.70 -7.79
CA HIS A 99 -2.41 14.77 -7.29
C HIS A 99 -3.03 15.35 -6.02
N ASP A 100 -4.33 15.63 -6.08
CA ASP A 100 -5.07 16.25 -5.01
C ASP A 100 -5.82 15.21 -4.19
N ILE A 101 -5.93 15.45 -2.88
CA ILE A 101 -6.65 14.58 -1.95
C ILE A 101 -7.93 15.26 -1.49
N ILE A 102 -9.00 14.49 -1.32
CA ILE A 102 -10.32 15.00 -0.91
C ILE A 102 -10.59 14.65 0.56
N THR A 103 -11.09 15.60 1.36
CA THR A 103 -11.47 15.30 2.76
C THR A 103 -12.67 14.35 2.86
N GLY A 104 -12.54 13.33 3.71
CA GLY A 104 -13.63 12.38 4.00
C GLY A 104 -14.72 12.96 4.90
N MET A 105 -15.81 12.20 5.06
CA MET A 105 -16.81 12.51 6.09
C MET A 105 -16.19 12.36 7.47
N SER A 106 -16.19 13.46 8.23
CA SER A 106 -15.82 13.44 9.64
C SER A 106 -17.00 12.95 10.47
N SER A 107 -17.26 11.65 10.49
CA SER A 107 -18.07 11.05 11.53
C SER A 107 -17.17 10.82 12.75
N ILE A 108 -17.11 11.83 13.62
CA ILE A 108 -16.55 11.78 14.99
C ILE A 108 -15.01 11.91 15.09
N CYS A 109 -14.57 12.80 16.01
CA CYS A 109 -13.30 12.71 16.74
C CYS A 109 -13.49 11.77 17.92
#